data_AF-A0A2D5XD61-F1
#
_entry.id   AF-A0A2D5XD61-F1
#
_cell.length_a   1.000
_cell.length_b   1.000
_cell.length_c   1.000
_cell.angle_alpha   90.00
_cell.angle_beta   90.00
_cell.angle_gamma   90.00
#
_symmetry.space_group_name_H-M   'P 1'
#
loop_
_entity.id
_entity.type
_entity.pdbx_description
1 polymer ?
#
loop_
_entity_poly.entity_id
_entity_poly.type
_entity_poly.pdbx_seq_one_letter_code
_entity_poly.pdbx_strand_id
1 'polypeptide(L)' 'MSKIHTRVKRKLGLTTSLRHRRFGSKTSKHGPRTFKTEEAAHQWATGKNINKGTYKLVPAKKNKRFKIVMNVP' A
#
# COMPACT_ATOMS: atom_id res chain seq x y z
N MET A 1 17.05 32.14 -28.14
CA MET A 1 16.64 31.21 -27.07
C MET A 1 15.42 30.43 -27.55
N SER A 2 15.53 29.11 -27.75
CA SER A 2 14.44 28.28 -28.27
C SER A 2 13.46 27.85 -27.17
N LYS A 3 12.16 27.93 -27.45
CA LYS A 3 11.13 27.44 -26.53
C LYS A 3 11.06 25.92 -26.61
N ILE A 4 11.32 25.23 -25.50
CA ILE A 4 11.22 23.75 -25.40
C ILE A 4 9.81 23.34 -24.97
N HIS A 5 9.26 22.31 -25.62
CA HIS A 5 7.93 21.76 -25.32
C HIS A 5 7.85 21.15 -23.91
N THR A 6 6.70 21.26 -23.26
CA THR A 6 6.46 20.79 -21.87
C THR A 6 6.65 19.28 -21.70
N ARG A 7 6.32 18.48 -22.72
CA ARG A 7 6.54 17.02 -22.70
C ARG A 7 8.03 16.66 -22.60
N VAL A 8 8.89 17.39 -23.31
CA VAL A 8 10.35 17.21 -23.26
C VAL A 8 10.88 17.62 -21.89
N LYS A 9 10.39 18.73 -21.33
CA LYS A 9 10.72 19.17 -19.96
C LYS A 9 10.40 18.09 -18.91
N ARG A 10 9.23 17.45 -19.01
CA ARG A 10 8.84 16.34 -18.11
C ARG A 10 9.72 15.10 -18.28
N LYS A 11 10.05 14.72 -19.51
CA LYS A 11 10.95 13.57 -19.79
C LYS A 11 12.34 13.79 -19.20
N LEU A 12 12.85 15.02 -19.27
CA LEU A 12 14.17 15.40 -18.76
C LEU A 12 14.17 15.80 -17.27
N GLY A 13 13.02 15.74 -16.59
CA GLY A 13 12.92 16.13 -15.18
C GLY A 13 13.15 17.63 -14.91
N LEU A 14 13.14 18.48 -15.95
CA LEU A 14 13.36 19.92 -15.86
C LEU A 14 12.06 20.61 -15.47
N THR A 15 11.75 20.67 -14.17
CA THR A 15 10.56 21.38 -13.69
C THR A 15 10.78 22.89 -13.72
N THR A 16 9.78 23.64 -14.18
CA THR A 16 9.85 25.11 -14.33
C THR A 16 9.75 25.88 -13.02
N SER A 17 9.64 25.24 -11.86
CA SER A 17 9.66 25.94 -10.58
C SER A 17 10.84 25.46 -9.73
N LEU A 18 11.63 26.42 -9.26
CA LEU A 18 12.71 26.30 -8.27
C LEU A 18 12.17 25.92 -6.88
N ARG A 19 11.18 25.04 -6.78
CA ARG A 19 10.80 24.46 -5.50
C ARG A 19 11.60 23.19 -5.32
N HIS A 20 12.79 23.37 -4.75
CA HIS A 20 13.60 22.36 -4.06
C HIS A 20 12.86 21.71 -2.88
N ARG A 21 11.59 21.31 -3.04
CA ARG A 21 11.02 20.34 -2.13
C ARG A 21 11.46 19.00 -2.68
N ARG A 22 12.57 18.50 -2.10
CA ARG A 22 13.10 17.15 -2.30
C ARG A 22 11.93 16.23 -2.60
N PHE A 23 11.89 15.65 -3.79
CA PHE A 23 11.11 14.45 -4.03
C PHE A 23 11.79 13.36 -3.19
N GLY A 24 11.63 13.43 -1.86
CA GLY A 24 11.91 12.28 -1.02
C GLY A 24 11.16 11.12 -1.63
N SER A 25 11.83 9.97 -1.74
CA SER A 25 11.16 8.75 -2.16
C SER A 25 9.89 8.64 -1.34
N LYS A 26 8.72 8.76 -1.99
CA LYS A 26 7.46 8.52 -1.31
C LYS A 26 7.54 7.07 -0.85
N THR A 27 7.77 6.86 0.44
CA THR A 27 7.62 5.52 1.01
C THR A 27 6.19 5.13 0.75
N SER A 28 6.00 4.09 -0.06
CA SER A 28 4.68 3.56 -0.32
C SER A 28 4.13 3.08 1.02
N LYS A 29 3.12 3.77 1.56
CA LYS A 29 2.45 3.33 2.78
C LYS A 29 1.75 2.01 2.47
N HIS A 30 2.40 0.89 2.77
CA HIS A 30 1.80 -0.42 2.65
C HIS A 30 0.80 -0.57 3.80
N GLY A 31 -0.48 -0.44 3.49
CA GLY A 31 -1.54 -0.70 4.44
C GLY A 31 -1.57 -2.19 4.85
N PRO A 32 -2.29 -2.54 5.92
CA PRO A 32 -2.47 -3.92 6.33
C PRO A 32 -3.08 -4.75 5.20
N ARG A 33 -2.58 -5.98 5.03
CA ARG A 33 -3.04 -6.87 3.97
C ARG A 33 -4.49 -7.29 4.23
N THR A 34 -5.30 -7.22 3.18
CA THR A 34 -6.72 -7.57 3.24
C THR A 34 -7.08 -8.59 2.17
N PHE A 35 -8.04 -9.47 2.46
CA PHE A 35 -8.46 -10.59 1.62
C PHE A 35 -9.91 -10.43 1.16
N LYS A 36 -10.28 -11.08 0.06
CA LYS A 36 -11.66 -11.04 -0.46
C LYS A 36 -12.57 -12.07 0.24
N THR A 37 -12.03 -13.24 0.56
CA THR A 37 -12.74 -14.35 1.22
C THR A 37 -12.08 -14.68 2.56
N GLU A 38 -12.85 -15.30 3.46
CA GLU A 38 -12.36 -15.75 4.77
C GLU A 38 -11.35 -16.90 4.61
N GLU A 39 -11.64 -17.83 3.71
CA GLU A 39 -10.75 -18.96 3.37
C GLU A 39 -9.36 -18.49 2.94
N ALA A 40 -9.29 -17.47 2.08
CA ALA A 40 -8.01 -16.91 1.63
C ALA A 40 -7.23 -16.24 2.77
N ALA A 41 -7.94 -15.65 3.74
CA ALA A 41 -7.31 -15.08 4.92
C ALA A 41 -6.74 -16.19 5.83
N HIS A 42 -7.48 -17.29 6.02
CA HIS A 42 -7.01 -18.45 6.78
C HIS A 42 -5.81 -19.13 6.13
N GLN A 43 -5.85 -19.38 4.81
CA GLN A 43 -4.71 -19.97 4.08
C GLN A 43 -3.45 -19.11 4.17
N TRP A 44 -3.61 -17.79 4.15
CA TRP A 44 -2.47 -16.89 4.32
C TRP A 44 -1.92 -16.95 5.75
N ALA A 45 -2.79 -17.00 6.76
CA ALA A 45 -2.40 -17.12 8.16
C ALA A 45 -1.66 -18.44 8.43
N THR A 46 -2.16 -19.57 7.90
CA THR A 46 -1.48 -20.87 8.03
C THR A 46 -0.13 -20.87 7.34
N GLY A 47 -0.02 -20.29 6.14
CA GLY A 47 1.27 -20.12 5.44
C GLY A 47 2.26 -19.20 6.15
N LYS A 48 1.80 -18.44 7.16
CA LYS A 48 2.63 -17.60 8.03
C LYS A 48 2.82 -18.19 9.43
N ASN A 49 2.39 -19.44 9.65
CA ASN A 49 2.44 -20.14 10.94
C ASN A 49 1.67 -19.39 12.06
N ILE A 50 0.62 -18.65 11.68
CA ILE A 50 -0.24 -17.96 12.64
C ILE A 50 -1.40 -18.90 13.01
N ASN A 51 -1.46 -19.30 14.27
CA ASN A 51 -2.47 -20.23 14.78
C ASN A 51 -3.86 -19.58 14.82
N LYS A 52 -4.91 -20.33 14.44
CA LYS A 52 -6.31 -19.84 14.39
C LYS A 52 -6.81 -19.20 15.70
N GLY A 53 -6.26 -19.56 16.85
CA GLY A 53 -6.60 -18.97 18.15
C GLY A 53 -5.89 -17.64 18.48
N THR A 54 -4.86 -17.26 17.72
CA THR A 54 -4.04 -16.07 17.99
C THR A 54 -4.42 -14.85 17.15
N TYR A 55 -5.37 -15.00 16.22
CA TYR A 55 -5.84 -13.90 15.38
C TYR A 55 -7.35 -13.93 15.21
N LYS A 56 -7.90 -12.74 14.98
CA LYS A 56 -9.31 -12.54 14.63
C LYS A 56 -9.42 -11.98 13.23
N LEU A 57 -10.36 -12.50 12.46
CA LEU A 57 -10.79 -11.90 11.21
C LEU A 57 -11.77 -10.76 11.51
N VAL A 58 -11.47 -9.58 10.98
CA VAL A 58 -12.33 -8.41 11.10
C VAL A 58 -12.70 -7.96 9.69
N PRO A 59 -13.96 -7.62 9.41
CA PRO A 59 -14.32 -7.05 8.13
C PRO A 59 -13.61 -5.71 7.91
N ALA A 60 -13.11 -5.52 6.70
CA ALA A 60 -12.48 -4.31 6.19
C ALA A 60 -13.28 -3.79 4.98
N LYS A 61 -13.39 -2.45 4.87
CA LYS A 61 -14.10 -1.76 3.77
C LYS A 61 -15.54 -2.24 3.56
N LYS A 62 -16.48 -1.78 4.41
CA LYS A 62 -17.92 -2.08 4.31
C LYS A 62 -18.21 -3.59 4.09
N ASN A 63 -17.53 -4.44 4.85
CA ASN A 63 -17.67 -5.92 4.79
C ASN A 63 -17.33 -6.57 3.45
N LYS A 64 -16.64 -5.88 2.54
CA LYS A 64 -16.23 -6.46 1.24
C LYS A 64 -14.87 -7.16 1.29
N ARG A 65 -14.11 -6.98 2.37
CA ARG A 65 -12.78 -7.55 2.56
C ARG A 65 -12.62 -7.99 4.01
N PHE A 66 -11.62 -8.80 4.27
CA PHE A 66 -11.25 -9.26 5.62
C PHE A 66 -9.82 -8.85 5.93
N LYS A 67 -9.58 -8.37 7.16
CA LYS A 67 -8.25 -8.14 7.71
C LYS A 67 -7.99 -9.13 8.84
N ILE A 68 -6.75 -9.58 8.96
CA ILE A 68 -6.28 -10.39 10.09
C ILE A 68 -5.76 -9.41 11.14
N VAL A 69 -6.28 -9.51 12.36
CA VAL A 69 -5.82 -8.74 13.52
C VAL A 69 -5.27 -9.73 14.53
N MET A 70 -4.01 -9.57 14.94
CA MET A 70 -3.42 -10.39 15.99
C MET A 70 -4.07 -10.05 17.32
N ASN A 71 -4.55 -11.06 18.03
CA ASN A 71 -5.00 -10.92 19.41
C ASN A 71 -3.75 -11.14 20.27
N VAL A 72 -3.10 -10.05 20.64
CA VAL A 72 -2.03 -10.11 21.65
C VAL A 72 -2.73 -10.18 23.00
N PRO A 73 -2.43 -11.18 23.87
CA PRO A 73 -2.93 -11.20 25.24
C PRO A 73 -2.45 -9.99 26.04
#